data_AF-A0A0H4CFI2-F1
#
_entry.id   AF-A0A0H4CFI2-F1
#
_cell.length_a   1.000
_cell.length_b   1.000
_cell.length_c   1.000
_cell.angle_alpha   90.00
_cell.angle_beta   90.00
_cell.angle_gamma   90.00
#
_symmetry.space_group_name_H-M   'P 1'
#
loop_
_entity.id
_entity.type
_entity.pdbx_description
1 polymer ?
#
loop_
_entity_poly.entity_id
_entity_poly.type
_entity_poly.pdbx_seq_one_letter_code
_entity_poly.pdbx_strand_id
1 'polypeptide(L)'
;MRKLLPLALTGLLAVSACQFVGDDDSDDEARRLNTMKSFPLNAYIPDATSPDGKAVGTAQWILAKQCMVRLGFTGFKTLDIRTVDGTYPVRQGTLASSSKVGDDSPYGVDDPDLAAEHGYHNRQRDEPGTQPMEWPADQYAALTGTFESGDSRRAHGRPIPKKGCMGEAVRKIYGPEPKPVKVGGVQLSGYYSLAAQYWYQAHKAARKDPAWKKADRAWSDCMKDEGFRYPDPDEASTDSAWFRGDKPSQKEKKTAAADARCKLDTGYIQAVHAVESRAQKKAVAAHKKALDEQRAAAERAMANARKIVDDQS
;
A
#
# COMPACT_ATOMS: atom_id res chain seq x y z
N MET A 1 47.50 -65.07 -41.19
CA MET A 1 47.53 -63.71 -41.76
C MET A 1 46.15 -63.36 -42.31
N ARG A 2 45.36 -62.58 -41.57
CA ARG A 2 44.44 -61.54 -42.07
C ARG A 2 43.77 -60.89 -40.85
N LYS A 3 44.08 -59.61 -40.66
CA LYS A 3 43.58 -58.73 -39.60
C LYS A 3 42.16 -58.29 -39.93
N LEU A 4 41.23 -58.31 -38.97
CA LEU A 4 40.08 -57.41 -38.92
C LEU A 4 39.75 -57.09 -37.46
N LEU A 5 39.75 -55.80 -37.14
CA LEU A 5 39.40 -55.14 -35.88
C LEU A 5 38.30 -54.10 -36.22
N PRO A 6 37.61 -53.51 -35.24
CA PRO A 6 36.17 -53.65 -35.00
C PRO A 6 35.34 -52.44 -35.45
N LEU A 7 34.02 -52.56 -35.47
CA LEU A 7 33.09 -51.42 -35.53
C LEU A 7 32.11 -51.52 -34.36
N ALA A 8 32.40 -50.75 -33.30
CA ALA A 8 31.48 -50.47 -32.22
C ALA A 8 30.55 -49.33 -32.67
N LEU A 9 29.24 -49.59 -32.73
CA LEU A 9 28.21 -48.59 -32.95
C LEU A 9 27.90 -47.91 -31.61
N THR A 10 28.44 -46.71 -31.38
CA THR A 10 27.97 -45.81 -30.33
C THR A 10 26.70 -45.12 -30.78
N GLY A 11 25.56 -45.52 -30.22
CA GLY A 11 24.30 -44.79 -30.33
C GLY A 11 24.32 -43.54 -29.45
N LEU A 12 24.29 -42.35 -30.06
CA LEU A 12 23.98 -41.11 -29.37
C LEU A 12 22.46 -41.03 -29.17
N LEU A 13 22.00 -41.17 -27.93
CA LEU A 13 20.70 -40.68 -27.49
C LEU A 13 20.85 -39.19 -27.16
N ALA A 14 20.45 -38.33 -28.09
CA ALA A 14 20.29 -36.90 -27.82
C ALA A 14 19.00 -36.71 -27.02
N VAL A 15 19.13 -36.57 -25.69
CA VAL A 15 18.04 -36.08 -24.84
C VAL A 15 17.99 -34.57 -25.01
N SER A 16 17.05 -34.08 -25.81
CA SER A 16 16.72 -32.66 -25.91
C SER A 16 16.05 -32.23 -24.61
N ALA A 17 16.84 -31.73 -23.65
CA ALA A 17 16.32 -31.01 -22.51
C ALA A 17 15.92 -29.61 -22.98
N CYS A 18 14.63 -29.37 -23.22
CA CYS A 18 14.11 -28.01 -23.31
C CYS A 18 14.34 -27.33 -21.96
N GLN A 19 15.13 -26.27 -21.96
CA GLN A 19 15.39 -25.41 -20.81
C GLN A 19 14.13 -24.56 -20.54
N PHE A 20 13.31 -24.95 -19.57
CA PHE A 20 12.24 -24.11 -18.99
C PHE A 20 12.76 -23.25 -17.81
N VAL A 21 14.06 -22.97 -17.75
CA VAL A 21 14.71 -22.32 -16.60
C VAL A 21 14.78 -20.80 -16.75
N GLY A 22 14.16 -20.22 -17.79
CA GLY A 22 14.21 -18.78 -18.07
C GLY A 22 12.99 -17.98 -17.59
N ASP A 23 11.80 -18.55 -17.73
CA ASP A 23 10.53 -17.82 -17.54
C ASP A 23 10.18 -17.68 -16.04
N ASP A 24 10.41 -18.72 -15.24
CA ASP A 24 10.17 -18.70 -13.79
C ASP A 24 11.01 -17.60 -13.08
N ASP A 25 12.26 -17.43 -13.50
CA ASP A 25 13.17 -16.42 -12.91
C ASP A 25 12.72 -14.98 -13.23
N SER A 26 12.21 -14.73 -14.44
CA SER A 26 11.71 -13.40 -14.83
C SER A 26 10.38 -13.05 -14.17
N ASP A 27 9.50 -14.04 -13.98
CA ASP A 27 8.22 -13.85 -13.31
C ASP A 27 8.42 -13.57 -11.80
N ASP A 28 9.34 -14.29 -11.18
CA ASP A 28 9.70 -14.06 -9.78
C ASP A 28 10.39 -12.71 -9.57
N GLU A 29 11.19 -12.25 -10.54
CA GLU A 29 11.72 -10.89 -10.53
C GLU A 29 10.60 -9.85 -10.63
N ALA A 30 9.66 -10.02 -11.57
CA ALA A 30 8.52 -9.12 -11.72
C ALA A 30 7.72 -9.00 -10.42
N ARG A 31 7.34 -10.12 -9.80
CA ARG A 31 6.63 -10.14 -8.51
C ARG A 31 7.42 -9.44 -7.40
N ARG A 32 8.74 -9.66 -7.33
CA ARG A 32 9.59 -9.01 -6.32
C ARG A 32 9.67 -7.49 -6.52
N LEU A 33 9.77 -7.04 -7.77
CA LEU A 33 9.82 -5.62 -8.12
C LEU A 33 8.47 -4.92 -7.90
N ASN A 34 7.37 -5.64 -8.06
CA ASN A 34 6.01 -5.17 -7.81
C ASN A 34 5.62 -5.15 -6.32
N THR A 35 6.57 -4.78 -5.45
CA THR A 35 6.31 -4.58 -4.03
C THR A 35 6.79 -3.20 -3.60
N MET A 36 6.10 -2.56 -2.66
CA MET A 36 6.55 -1.25 -2.14
C MET A 36 7.98 -1.30 -1.57
N LYS A 37 8.41 -2.46 -1.04
CA LYS A 37 9.75 -2.67 -0.48
C LYS A 37 10.87 -2.61 -1.50
N SER A 38 10.58 -2.79 -2.79
CA SER A 38 11.58 -2.74 -3.87
C SER A 38 12.05 -1.31 -4.18
N PHE A 39 11.37 -0.29 -3.65
CA PHE A 39 11.60 1.11 -4.00
C PHE A 39 12.59 1.84 -3.07
N PRO A 40 13.47 2.71 -3.61
CA PRO A 40 14.44 3.46 -2.80
C PRO A 40 13.83 4.31 -1.67
N LEU A 41 12.67 4.94 -1.89
CA LEU A 41 12.03 5.79 -0.87
C LEU A 41 11.37 4.98 0.25
N ASN A 42 11.14 3.67 0.06
CA ASN A 42 10.55 2.82 1.10
C ASN A 42 11.45 2.71 2.35
N ALA A 43 12.78 2.86 2.19
CA ALA A 43 13.73 2.90 3.31
C ALA A 43 13.52 4.07 4.29
N TYR A 44 12.65 5.02 3.92
CA TYR A 44 12.28 6.21 4.70
C TYR A 44 10.83 6.20 5.19
N ILE A 45 10.07 5.13 4.88
CA ILE A 45 8.70 4.94 5.35
C ILE A 45 8.76 3.96 6.53
N PRO A 46 8.26 4.34 7.72
CA PRO A 46 8.19 3.41 8.85
C PRO A 46 7.32 2.19 8.51
N ASP A 47 7.80 0.99 8.82
CA ASP A 47 7.05 -0.24 8.62
C ASP A 47 5.96 -0.38 9.69
N ALA A 48 4.72 -0.05 9.33
CA ALA A 48 3.57 -0.16 10.21
C ALA A 48 3.26 -1.61 10.65
N THR A 49 3.76 -2.62 9.93
CA THR A 49 3.55 -4.05 10.24
C THR A 49 4.56 -4.60 11.24
N SER A 50 5.68 -3.89 11.44
CA SER A 50 6.68 -4.23 12.45
C SER A 50 6.10 -4.13 13.87
N PRO A 51 6.68 -4.82 14.88
CA PRO A 51 6.23 -4.70 16.26
C PRO A 51 6.20 -3.25 16.77
N ASP A 52 7.19 -2.43 16.39
CA ASP A 52 7.26 -1.00 16.76
C ASP A 52 6.18 -0.20 16.05
N GLY A 53 5.93 -0.49 14.77
CA GLY A 53 4.86 0.12 13.99
C GLY A 53 3.49 -0.17 14.57
N LYS A 54 3.22 -1.43 14.94
CA LYS A 54 1.97 -1.84 15.62
C LYS A 54 1.80 -1.14 16.96
N ALA A 55 2.89 -1.02 17.74
CA ALA A 55 2.86 -0.33 19.03
C ALA A 55 2.39 1.14 18.91
N VAL A 56 2.62 1.82 17.78
CA VAL A 56 2.09 3.18 17.55
C VAL A 56 0.56 3.19 17.55
N GLY A 57 -0.08 2.26 16.83
CA GLY A 57 -1.54 2.15 16.78
C GLY A 57 -2.13 1.83 18.16
N THR A 58 -1.54 0.84 18.84
CA THR A 58 -1.95 0.45 20.19
C THR A 58 -1.79 1.60 21.18
N ALA A 59 -0.63 2.28 21.20
CA ALA A 59 -0.37 3.43 22.07
C ALA A 59 -1.33 4.59 21.79
N GLN A 60 -1.69 4.82 20.53
CA GLN A 60 -2.63 5.85 20.15
C GLN A 60 -4.01 5.58 20.77
N TRP A 61 -4.50 4.34 20.72
CA TRP A 61 -5.76 3.95 21.32
C TRP A 61 -5.73 3.92 22.86
N ILE A 62 -4.61 3.52 23.48
CA ILE A 62 -4.39 3.64 24.94
C ILE A 62 -4.61 5.09 25.38
N LEU A 63 -3.92 6.03 24.74
CA LEU A 63 -3.98 7.44 25.10
C LEU A 63 -5.34 8.06 24.75
N ALA A 64 -5.95 7.66 23.64
CA ALA A 64 -7.28 8.11 23.26
C ALA A 64 -8.34 7.63 24.28
N LYS A 65 -8.28 6.37 24.72
CA LYS A 65 -9.13 5.81 25.78
C LYS A 65 -9.02 6.63 27.07
N GLN A 66 -7.79 6.94 27.52
CA GLN A 66 -7.58 7.77 28.71
C GLN A 66 -8.19 9.18 28.55
N CYS A 67 -8.03 9.78 27.38
CA CYS A 67 -8.63 11.08 27.05
C CYS A 67 -10.17 11.03 27.04
N MET A 68 -10.76 10.01 26.45
CA MET A 68 -12.22 9.83 26.41
C MET A 68 -12.82 9.69 27.82
N VAL A 69 -12.17 8.90 28.69
CA VAL A 69 -12.55 8.81 30.11
C VAL A 69 -12.45 10.18 30.80
N ARG A 70 -11.39 10.94 30.51
CA ARG A 70 -11.23 12.32 31.00
C ARG A 70 -12.28 13.28 30.43
N LEU A 71 -12.87 13.01 29.27
CA LEU A 71 -13.98 13.79 28.73
C LEU A 71 -15.35 13.39 29.29
N GLY A 72 -15.42 12.34 30.11
CA GLY A 72 -16.66 11.90 30.76
C GLY A 72 -17.30 10.66 30.11
N PHE A 73 -16.71 10.12 29.04
CA PHE A 73 -17.16 8.87 28.43
C PHE A 73 -16.68 7.67 29.24
N THR A 74 -17.32 7.41 30.39
CA THR A 74 -16.88 6.39 31.35
C THR A 74 -16.91 4.95 30.79
N GLY A 75 -17.76 4.68 29.79
CA GLY A 75 -17.79 3.39 29.07
C GLY A 75 -16.46 3.02 28.40
N PHE A 76 -15.60 4.00 28.10
CA PHE A 76 -14.28 3.71 27.53
C PHE A 76 -13.35 2.99 28.51
N LYS A 77 -13.63 3.00 29.83
CA LYS A 77 -12.81 2.25 30.81
C LYS A 77 -12.75 0.75 30.47
N THR A 78 -13.86 0.20 29.98
CA THR A 78 -14.00 -1.22 29.62
C THR A 78 -13.73 -1.49 28.13
N LEU A 79 -13.33 -0.48 27.34
CA LEU A 79 -12.95 -0.68 25.94
C LEU A 79 -11.72 -1.59 25.88
N ASP A 80 -11.87 -2.73 25.19
CA ASP A 80 -10.76 -3.59 24.80
C ASP A 80 -10.05 -2.96 23.60
N ILE A 81 -8.79 -2.61 23.76
CA ILE A 81 -8.03 -1.93 22.72
C ILE A 81 -7.81 -2.85 21.51
N ARG A 82 -7.80 -4.17 21.71
CA ARG A 82 -7.61 -5.13 20.62
C ARG A 82 -8.72 -5.10 19.58
N THR A 83 -9.92 -4.62 19.94
CA THR A 83 -11.05 -4.51 19.00
C THR A 83 -11.00 -3.23 18.17
N VAL A 84 -10.15 -2.28 18.54
CA VAL A 84 -10.00 -0.98 17.87
C VAL A 84 -8.59 -0.75 17.33
N ASP A 85 -7.62 -1.58 17.70
CA ASP A 85 -6.25 -1.48 17.23
C ASP A 85 -6.18 -1.57 15.69
N GLY A 86 -5.36 -0.72 15.08
CA GLY A 86 -5.28 -0.57 13.62
C GLY A 86 -6.52 0.05 12.95
N THR A 87 -7.56 0.42 13.70
CA THR A 87 -8.76 1.09 13.14
C THR A 87 -8.73 2.60 13.36
N TYR A 88 -9.44 3.33 12.49
CA TYR A 88 -9.76 4.74 12.68
C TYR A 88 -11.25 4.91 12.97
N PRO A 89 -11.64 5.85 13.86
CA PRO A 89 -13.05 6.08 14.16
C PRO A 89 -13.85 6.46 12.90
N VAL A 90 -14.97 5.78 12.68
CA VAL A 90 -15.96 6.12 11.65
C VAL A 90 -17.22 6.64 12.32
N ARG A 91 -17.83 7.69 11.77
CA ARG A 91 -19.09 8.24 12.30
C ARG A 91 -20.23 7.28 11.94
N GLN A 92 -21.05 6.95 12.92
CA GLN A 92 -22.20 6.09 12.73
C GLN A 92 -23.13 6.62 11.62
N GLY A 93 -23.56 5.70 10.73
CA GLY A 93 -24.38 6.06 9.57
C GLY A 93 -23.60 6.59 8.35
N THR A 94 -22.27 6.56 8.39
CA THR A 94 -21.46 6.78 7.19
C THR A 94 -21.54 5.54 6.30
N LEU A 95 -22.03 5.68 5.07
CA LEU A 95 -21.96 4.59 4.08
C LEU A 95 -20.49 4.27 3.79
N ALA A 96 -19.99 3.15 4.30
CA ALA A 96 -18.67 2.65 3.95
C ALA A 96 -18.67 2.24 2.47
N SER A 97 -18.05 3.04 1.61
CA SER A 97 -17.70 2.60 0.26
C SER A 97 -16.62 1.54 0.38
N SER A 98 -17.03 0.28 0.41
CA SER A 98 -16.11 -0.87 0.41
C SER A 98 -15.90 -1.35 -1.02
N SER A 99 -15.47 -0.46 -1.92
CA SER A 99 -15.05 -0.92 -3.24
C SER A 99 -13.88 -1.88 -3.06
N LYS A 100 -14.12 -3.13 -3.47
CA LYS A 100 -13.18 -4.23 -3.40
C LYS A 100 -12.21 -4.24 -4.58
N VAL A 101 -12.52 -3.46 -5.61
CA VAL A 101 -11.65 -3.24 -6.78
C VAL A 101 -10.43 -2.41 -6.36
N GLY A 102 -9.26 -2.87 -6.80
CA GLY A 102 -7.96 -2.27 -6.53
C GLY A 102 -6.90 -3.33 -6.21
N ASP A 103 -5.64 -2.93 -6.27
CA ASP A 103 -4.47 -3.71 -5.87
C ASP A 103 -3.54 -2.77 -5.09
N ASP A 104 -2.93 -3.24 -4.01
CA ASP A 104 -1.97 -2.45 -3.24
C ASP A 104 -0.55 -2.52 -3.82
N SER A 105 -0.37 -3.33 -4.87
CA SER A 105 0.88 -3.48 -5.62
C SER A 105 1.12 -2.27 -6.53
N PRO A 106 2.37 -1.75 -6.59
CA PRO A 106 2.75 -0.56 -7.37
C PRO A 106 2.31 -0.56 -8.85
N TYR A 107 2.27 -1.74 -9.47
CA TYR A 107 1.97 -1.93 -10.89
C TYR A 107 0.74 -2.82 -11.15
N GLY A 108 -0.11 -3.01 -10.12
CA GLY A 108 -1.31 -3.83 -10.19
C GLY A 108 -1.00 -5.33 -10.34
N VAL A 109 -1.94 -6.08 -10.90
CA VAL A 109 -1.86 -7.55 -11.00
C VAL A 109 -0.65 -8.01 -11.79
N ASP A 110 0.03 -9.06 -11.30
CA ASP A 110 1.23 -9.67 -11.90
C ASP A 110 1.21 -11.21 -11.86
N ASP A 111 0.14 -11.81 -11.32
CA ASP A 111 -0.08 -13.25 -11.29
C ASP A 111 -1.32 -13.60 -12.12
N PRO A 112 -1.15 -14.22 -13.31
CA PRO A 112 -2.27 -14.54 -14.20
C PRO A 112 -3.30 -15.49 -13.58
N ASP A 113 -2.88 -16.44 -12.75
CA ASP A 113 -3.77 -17.43 -12.14
C ASP A 113 -4.63 -16.78 -11.06
N LEU A 114 -4.00 -15.99 -10.18
CA LEU A 114 -4.74 -15.22 -9.17
C LEU A 114 -5.68 -14.19 -9.81
N ALA A 115 -5.24 -13.53 -10.88
CA ALA A 115 -6.06 -12.56 -11.61
C ALA A 115 -7.25 -13.23 -12.33
N ALA A 116 -7.08 -14.47 -12.83
CA ALA A 116 -8.17 -15.25 -13.39
C ALA A 116 -9.22 -15.66 -12.34
N GLU A 117 -8.83 -15.79 -11.08
CA GLU A 117 -9.74 -16.10 -9.97
C GLU A 117 -10.45 -14.84 -9.45
N HIS A 118 -9.71 -13.74 -9.28
CA HIS A 118 -10.15 -12.58 -8.51
C HIS A 118 -10.40 -11.30 -9.33
N GLY A 119 -10.06 -11.26 -10.61
CA GLY A 119 -10.12 -10.02 -11.39
C GLY A 119 -9.18 -8.98 -10.81
N TYR A 120 -9.62 -7.73 -10.77
CA TYR A 120 -8.88 -6.62 -10.16
C TYR A 120 -9.27 -6.40 -8.69
N HIS A 121 -9.83 -7.39 -7.99
CA HIS A 121 -10.23 -7.25 -6.59
C HIS A 121 -9.08 -7.51 -5.62
N ASN A 122 -8.92 -6.65 -4.62
CA ASN A 122 -7.92 -6.79 -3.56
C ASN A 122 -8.32 -7.88 -2.57
N ARG A 123 -7.55 -8.98 -2.51
CA ARG A 123 -7.74 -10.08 -1.56
C ARG A 123 -7.67 -9.66 -0.09
N GLN A 124 -6.83 -8.69 0.26
CA GLN A 124 -6.66 -8.25 1.67
C GLN A 124 -7.90 -7.50 2.20
N ARG A 125 -8.75 -6.99 1.32
CA ARG A 125 -10.03 -6.36 1.71
C ARG A 125 -11.16 -7.37 1.91
N ASP A 126 -10.93 -8.66 1.68
CA ASP A 126 -11.92 -9.73 1.86
C ASP A 126 -11.87 -10.41 3.24
N GLU A 127 -10.93 -10.06 4.11
CA GLU A 127 -10.89 -10.58 5.50
C GLU A 127 -12.12 -10.14 6.31
N PRO A 128 -12.98 -11.07 6.79
CA PRO A 128 -14.10 -10.75 7.65
C PRO A 128 -13.60 -10.30 9.03
N GLY A 129 -13.63 -8.99 9.30
CA GLY A 129 -13.19 -8.43 10.58
C GLY A 129 -12.87 -6.93 10.56
N THR A 130 -12.75 -6.34 9.38
CA THR A 130 -12.27 -4.96 9.20
C THR A 130 -13.40 -3.93 9.00
N GLN A 131 -14.64 -4.24 9.41
CA GLN A 131 -15.67 -3.21 9.44
C GLN A 131 -15.24 -2.16 10.48
N PRO A 132 -15.00 -0.90 10.07
CA PRO A 132 -14.57 0.12 11.01
C PRO A 132 -15.59 0.22 12.14
N MET A 133 -15.13 0.23 13.39
CA MET A 133 -16.03 0.44 14.51
C MET A 133 -16.70 1.81 14.33
N GLU A 134 -18.02 1.79 14.20
CA GLU A 134 -18.83 3.00 14.13
C GLU A 134 -19.02 3.59 15.52
N TRP A 135 -18.91 4.91 15.59
CA TRP A 135 -19.02 5.66 16.84
C TRP A 135 -20.21 6.62 16.79
N PRO A 136 -20.99 6.73 17.87
CA PRO A 136 -21.99 7.79 18.02
C PRO A 136 -21.37 9.18 17.77
N ALA A 137 -22.17 10.12 17.26
CA ALA A 137 -21.71 11.43 16.82
C ALA A 137 -20.84 12.17 17.86
N ASP A 138 -21.25 12.15 19.14
CA ASP A 138 -20.54 12.79 20.24
C ASP A 138 -19.18 12.12 20.55
N GLN A 139 -19.13 10.80 20.53
CA GLN A 139 -17.90 10.02 20.70
C GLN A 139 -16.96 10.20 19.51
N TYR A 140 -17.49 10.18 18.28
CA TYR A 140 -16.73 10.45 17.07
C TYR A 140 -16.09 11.85 17.10
N ALA A 141 -16.86 12.88 17.44
CA ALA A 141 -16.35 14.25 17.56
C ALA A 141 -15.29 14.38 18.65
N ALA A 142 -15.47 13.70 19.79
CA ALA A 142 -14.48 13.68 20.87
C ALA A 142 -13.18 12.93 20.49
N LEU A 143 -13.29 11.81 19.78
CA LEU A 143 -12.16 11.02 19.30
C LEU A 143 -11.35 11.77 18.22
N THR A 144 -12.03 12.34 17.22
CA THR A 144 -11.39 12.87 16.01
C THR A 144 -11.21 14.39 16.01
N GLY A 145 -12.03 15.11 16.79
CA GLY A 145 -12.12 16.56 16.71
C GLY A 145 -12.70 17.06 15.38
N THR A 146 -13.37 16.19 14.63
CA THR A 146 -14.14 16.52 13.42
C THR A 146 -15.59 16.77 13.81
N PHE A 147 -16.12 17.93 13.42
CA PHE A 147 -17.44 18.39 13.81
C PHE A 147 -18.31 18.58 12.57
N GLU A 148 -19.53 18.08 12.62
CA GLU A 148 -20.62 18.37 11.68
C GLU A 148 -21.53 19.47 12.24
N SER A 149 -22.50 19.91 11.43
CA SER A 149 -23.48 20.90 11.87
C SER A 149 -24.27 20.39 13.07
N GLY A 150 -24.30 21.18 14.15
CA GLY A 150 -24.96 20.80 15.41
C GLY A 150 -24.06 20.09 16.42
N ASP A 151 -22.85 19.67 16.03
CA ASP A 151 -21.92 19.07 16.98
C ASP A 151 -21.37 20.09 18.00
N SER A 152 -21.28 19.65 19.24
CA SER A 152 -20.66 20.42 20.31
C SER A 152 -19.14 20.26 20.29
N ARG A 153 -18.41 21.37 20.45
CA ARG A 153 -16.94 21.36 20.70
C ARG A 153 -16.58 20.96 22.15
N ARG A 154 -17.59 20.60 22.94
CA ARG A 154 -17.47 20.10 24.31
C ARG A 154 -18.17 18.75 24.44
N ALA A 155 -17.54 17.81 25.12
CA ALA A 155 -18.15 16.55 25.55
C ALA A 155 -18.39 16.61 27.06
N HIS A 156 -19.62 16.35 27.50
CA HIS A 156 -20.02 16.43 28.92
C HIS A 156 -19.50 17.68 29.66
N GLY A 157 -19.63 18.85 29.01
CA GLY A 157 -19.17 20.14 29.54
C GLY A 157 -17.66 20.40 29.46
N ARG A 158 -16.84 19.41 29.07
CA ARG A 158 -15.38 19.52 28.95
C ARG A 158 -14.96 19.83 27.51
N PRO A 159 -13.99 20.71 27.27
CA PRO A 159 -13.54 21.03 25.92
C PRO A 159 -12.87 19.82 25.26
N ILE A 160 -13.26 19.52 24.02
CA ILE A 160 -12.62 18.48 23.21
C ILE A 160 -11.22 19.00 22.78
N PRO A 161 -10.15 18.20 22.93
CA PRO A 161 -8.80 18.62 22.52
C PRO A 161 -8.72 18.95 21.02
N LYS A 162 -7.73 19.76 20.62
CA LYS A 162 -7.46 20.01 19.21
C LYS A 162 -7.21 18.68 18.47
N LYS A 163 -7.95 18.45 17.38
CA LYS A 163 -7.97 17.17 16.61
C LYS A 163 -8.40 15.96 17.47
N GLY A 164 -9.20 16.20 18.51
CA GLY A 164 -9.76 15.17 19.37
C GLY A 164 -8.74 14.43 20.22
N CYS A 165 -9.21 13.38 20.90
CA CYS A 165 -8.39 12.50 21.72
C CYS A 165 -7.33 11.76 20.89
N MET A 166 -7.62 11.41 19.64
CA MET A 166 -6.65 10.83 18.71
C MET A 166 -5.53 11.82 18.39
N GLY A 167 -5.85 13.08 18.10
CA GLY A 167 -4.84 14.10 17.87
C GLY A 167 -4.00 14.40 19.09
N GLU A 168 -4.58 14.35 20.31
CA GLU A 168 -3.80 14.42 21.55
C GLU A 168 -2.84 13.25 21.71
N ALA A 169 -3.30 12.04 21.42
CA ALA A 169 -2.47 10.84 21.44
C ALA A 169 -1.31 10.92 20.45
N VAL A 170 -1.56 11.32 19.20
CA VAL A 170 -0.51 11.50 18.19
C VAL A 170 0.52 12.54 18.63
N ARG A 171 0.11 13.65 19.26
CA ARG A 171 1.05 14.64 19.82
C ARG A 171 1.92 14.09 20.94
N LYS A 172 1.36 13.23 21.80
CA LYS A 172 2.13 12.56 22.85
C LYS A 172 3.14 11.56 22.29
N ILE A 173 2.80 10.87 21.20
CA ILE A 173 3.66 9.87 20.56
C ILE A 173 4.78 10.54 19.75
N TYR A 174 4.41 11.46 18.86
CA TYR A 174 5.32 12.06 17.86
C TYR A 174 5.93 13.40 18.28
N GLY A 175 5.45 14.02 19.37
CA GLY A 175 5.82 15.39 19.74
C GLY A 175 5.07 16.44 18.91
N PRO A 176 5.55 17.70 18.86
CA PRO A 176 4.87 18.77 18.14
C PRO A 176 4.80 18.50 16.64
N GLU A 177 3.74 19.01 15.99
CA GLU A 177 3.59 18.91 14.54
C GLU A 177 4.78 19.57 13.82
N PRO A 178 5.35 18.92 12.78
CA PRO A 178 6.38 19.54 11.95
C PRO A 178 5.89 20.85 11.31
N LYS A 179 6.83 21.74 11.01
CA LYS A 179 6.51 22.95 10.24
C LYS A 179 5.93 22.55 8.89
N PRO A 180 4.88 23.26 8.41
CA PRO A 180 4.35 23.02 7.08
C PRO A 180 5.43 23.25 6.02
N VAL A 181 5.44 22.41 4.99
CA VAL A 181 6.39 22.48 3.87
C VAL A 181 5.64 22.37 2.55
N LYS A 182 6.20 22.93 1.49
CA LYS A 182 5.65 22.83 0.14
C LYS A 182 6.50 21.89 -0.69
N VAL A 183 5.90 20.82 -1.21
CA VAL A 183 6.60 19.80 -2.00
C VAL A 183 5.80 19.60 -3.29
N GLY A 184 6.42 19.90 -4.45
CA GLY A 184 5.80 19.81 -5.80
C GLY A 184 4.42 20.44 -5.91
N GLY A 185 4.25 21.63 -5.34
CA GLY A 185 2.99 22.40 -5.43
C GLY A 185 1.99 22.11 -4.30
N VAL A 186 2.15 21.02 -3.55
CA VAL A 186 1.27 20.63 -2.44
C VAL A 186 1.82 21.16 -1.12
N GLN A 187 0.97 21.80 -0.32
CA GLN A 187 1.29 22.22 1.04
C GLN A 187 1.03 21.05 2.00
N LEU A 188 2.11 20.48 2.55
CA LEU A 188 2.02 19.46 3.59
C LEU A 188 1.89 20.15 4.95
N SER A 189 0.94 19.70 5.76
CA SER A 189 0.69 20.21 7.12
C SER A 189 0.25 19.07 8.05
N GLY A 190 0.36 19.28 9.36
CA GLY A 190 0.17 18.20 10.34
C GLY A 190 1.32 17.19 10.33
N TYR A 191 1.03 15.94 10.70
CA TYR A 191 1.97 14.83 10.54
C TYR A 191 1.87 14.33 9.10
N TYR A 192 2.93 14.54 8.32
CA TYR A 192 3.02 14.17 6.91
C TYR A 192 4.20 13.23 6.67
N SER A 193 4.27 12.57 5.51
CA SER A 193 5.43 11.77 5.07
C SER A 193 6.08 12.41 3.84
N LEU A 194 7.32 12.89 3.98
CA LEU A 194 8.11 13.38 2.83
C LEU A 194 8.41 12.24 1.86
N ALA A 195 8.74 11.06 2.38
CA ALA A 195 9.04 9.88 1.57
C ALA A 195 7.86 9.52 0.66
N ALA A 196 6.64 9.46 1.20
CA ALA A 196 5.43 9.18 0.41
C ALA A 196 5.15 10.28 -0.62
N GLN A 197 5.36 11.55 -0.25
CA GLN A 197 5.16 12.66 -1.19
C GLN A 197 6.18 12.66 -2.33
N TYR A 198 7.45 12.38 -2.04
CA TYR A 198 8.49 12.24 -3.06
C TYR A 198 8.29 10.99 -3.90
N TRP A 199 7.72 9.92 -3.34
CA TRP A 199 7.35 8.71 -4.08
C TRP A 199 6.31 9.06 -5.13
N TYR A 200 5.22 9.74 -4.75
CA TYR A 200 4.19 10.21 -5.69
C TYR A 200 4.76 11.09 -6.81
N GLN A 201 5.70 11.98 -6.49
CA GLN A 201 6.32 12.86 -7.48
C GLN A 201 7.24 12.12 -8.43
N ALA A 202 8.06 11.22 -7.89
CA ALA A 202 8.94 10.38 -8.68
C ALA A 202 8.13 9.48 -9.63
N HIS A 203 7.06 8.86 -9.15
CA HIS A 203 6.13 8.08 -9.96
C HIS A 203 5.50 8.93 -11.09
N LYS A 204 4.93 10.09 -10.74
CA LYS A 204 4.35 11.02 -11.72
C LYS A 204 5.35 11.49 -12.78
N ALA A 205 6.62 11.67 -12.41
CA ALA A 205 7.68 12.02 -13.34
C ALA A 205 8.09 10.82 -14.21
N ALA A 206 8.23 9.63 -13.61
CA ALA A 206 8.60 8.39 -14.29
C ALA A 206 7.61 8.00 -15.40
N ARG A 207 6.30 8.19 -15.17
CA ARG A 207 5.26 7.94 -16.18
C ARG A 207 5.36 8.79 -17.44
N LYS A 208 6.14 9.87 -17.42
CA LYS A 208 6.39 10.73 -18.59
C LYS A 208 7.66 10.32 -19.35
N ASP A 209 8.45 9.40 -18.81
CA ASP A 209 9.69 8.95 -19.43
C ASP A 209 9.39 8.18 -20.73
N PRO A 210 10.14 8.42 -21.81
CA PRO A 210 9.96 7.69 -23.08
C PRO A 210 10.05 6.17 -22.94
N ALA A 211 10.88 5.66 -22.00
CA ALA A 211 11.00 4.23 -21.74
C ALA A 211 9.73 3.67 -21.08
N TRP A 212 9.10 4.42 -20.16
CA TRP A 212 7.80 4.04 -19.62
C TRP A 212 6.74 4.01 -20.73
N LYS A 213 6.67 5.06 -21.56
CA LYS A 213 5.73 5.09 -22.69
C LYS A 213 5.96 4.00 -23.72
N LYS A 214 7.19 3.49 -23.83
CA LYS A 214 7.49 2.32 -24.65
C LYS A 214 6.93 1.04 -24.02
N ALA A 215 7.05 0.87 -22.70
CA ALA A 215 6.47 -0.25 -21.97
C ALA A 215 4.93 -0.25 -22.08
N ASP A 216 4.28 0.91 -21.87
CA ASP A 216 2.83 1.09 -22.05
C ASP A 216 2.38 0.58 -23.43
N ARG A 217 3.09 0.96 -24.50
CA ARG A 217 2.76 0.54 -25.87
C ARG A 217 2.93 -0.96 -26.09
N ALA A 218 4.04 -1.54 -25.63
CA ALA A 218 4.30 -2.97 -25.79
C ALA A 218 3.23 -3.81 -25.07
N TRP A 219 2.90 -3.43 -23.85
CA TRP A 219 1.81 -4.05 -23.10
C TRP A 219 0.45 -3.86 -23.79
N SER A 220 0.16 -2.67 -24.30
CA SER A 220 -1.09 -2.38 -25.01
C SER A 220 -1.24 -3.20 -26.29
N ASP A 221 -0.15 -3.44 -27.02
CA ASP A 221 -0.15 -4.29 -28.21
C ASP A 221 -0.44 -5.76 -27.83
N CYS A 222 0.17 -6.27 -26.76
CA CYS A 222 -0.15 -7.59 -26.22
C CYS A 222 -1.64 -7.72 -25.82
N MET A 223 -2.16 -6.75 -25.07
CA MET A 223 -3.58 -6.75 -24.67
C MET A 223 -4.53 -6.78 -25.87
N LYS A 224 -4.16 -6.11 -26.97
CA LYS A 224 -4.92 -6.10 -28.22
C LYS A 224 -4.95 -7.48 -28.88
N ASP A 225 -3.85 -8.21 -28.84
CA ASP A 225 -3.77 -9.59 -29.35
C ASP A 225 -4.63 -10.54 -28.50
N GLU A 226 -4.74 -10.28 -27.19
CA GLU A 226 -5.67 -10.97 -26.27
C GLU A 226 -7.14 -10.49 -26.39
N GLY A 227 -7.43 -9.53 -27.29
CA GLY A 227 -8.78 -9.04 -27.57
C GLY A 227 -9.27 -7.89 -26.69
N PHE A 228 -8.39 -7.29 -25.87
CA PHE A 228 -8.68 -6.14 -25.01
C PHE A 228 -8.03 -4.86 -25.55
N ARG A 229 -8.60 -3.69 -25.26
CA ARG A 229 -8.06 -2.41 -25.78
C ARG A 229 -7.94 -1.40 -24.65
N TYR A 230 -6.74 -1.28 -24.11
CA TYR A 230 -6.38 -0.31 -23.08
C TYR A 230 -5.03 0.31 -23.42
N PRO A 231 -4.85 1.63 -23.21
CA PRO A 231 -3.59 2.31 -23.54
C PRO A 231 -2.48 2.08 -22.52
N ASP A 232 -2.83 1.74 -21.27
CA ASP A 232 -1.91 1.37 -20.20
C ASP A 232 -2.63 0.51 -19.13
N PRO A 233 -1.88 -0.18 -18.24
CA PRO A 233 -2.46 -1.05 -17.21
C PRO A 233 -3.39 -0.34 -16.21
N ASP A 234 -3.15 0.95 -15.94
CA ASP A 234 -3.98 1.69 -14.98
C ASP A 234 -5.40 1.88 -15.52
N GLU A 235 -5.54 2.23 -16.79
CA GLU A 235 -6.84 2.35 -17.46
C GLU A 235 -7.57 0.98 -17.54
N ALA A 236 -6.85 -0.13 -17.63
CA ALA A 236 -7.46 -1.46 -17.56
C ALA A 236 -7.96 -1.80 -16.14
N SER A 237 -7.15 -1.52 -15.11
CA SER A 237 -7.48 -1.81 -13.71
C SER A 237 -8.60 -0.92 -13.14
N THR A 238 -8.79 0.27 -13.71
CA THR A 238 -9.78 1.26 -13.25
C THR A 238 -11.01 1.37 -14.16
N ASP A 239 -11.19 0.43 -15.09
CA ASP A 239 -12.38 0.42 -15.95
C ASP A 239 -13.66 0.39 -15.10
N SER A 240 -14.51 1.39 -15.32
CA SER A 240 -15.81 1.55 -14.64
C SER A 240 -16.69 0.28 -14.66
N ALA A 241 -16.46 -0.64 -15.60
CA ALA A 241 -17.15 -1.92 -15.67
C ALA A 241 -16.94 -2.83 -14.45
N TRP A 242 -15.80 -2.72 -13.76
CA TRP A 242 -15.47 -3.53 -12.58
C TRP A 242 -16.23 -3.07 -11.33
N PHE A 243 -16.73 -1.84 -11.33
CA PHE A 243 -17.40 -1.23 -10.18
C PHE A 243 -18.93 -1.44 -10.16
N ARG A 244 -19.47 -2.26 -11.07
CA ARG A 244 -20.92 -2.48 -11.20
C ARG A 244 -21.49 -3.54 -10.26
N GLY A 245 -20.65 -4.28 -9.55
CA GLY A 245 -21.08 -5.29 -8.58
C GLY A 245 -19.98 -5.64 -7.59
N ASP A 246 -20.36 -6.35 -6.53
CA ASP A 246 -19.43 -6.68 -5.44
C ASP A 246 -18.45 -7.82 -5.76
N LYS A 247 -18.70 -8.55 -6.85
CA LYS A 247 -17.91 -9.70 -7.29
C LYS A 247 -17.34 -9.47 -8.68
N PRO A 248 -16.11 -9.94 -8.94
CA PRO A 248 -15.48 -9.77 -10.23
C PRO A 248 -16.27 -10.49 -11.33
N SER A 249 -16.52 -9.79 -12.42
CA SER A 249 -17.24 -10.35 -13.56
C SER A 249 -16.35 -11.32 -14.36
N GLN A 250 -16.93 -12.22 -15.16
CA GLN A 250 -16.13 -13.09 -16.04
C GLN A 250 -15.31 -12.28 -17.06
N LYS A 251 -15.80 -11.11 -17.47
CA LYS A 251 -15.04 -10.21 -18.36
C LYS A 251 -13.82 -9.66 -17.61
N GLU A 252 -14.01 -9.22 -16.38
CA GLU A 252 -12.94 -8.69 -15.53
C GLU A 252 -11.82 -9.68 -15.29
N LYS A 253 -12.17 -10.90 -14.87
CA LYS A 253 -11.20 -11.98 -14.63
C LYS A 253 -10.35 -12.26 -15.86
N LYS A 254 -10.97 -12.30 -17.04
CA LYS A 254 -10.25 -12.48 -18.30
C LYS A 254 -9.36 -11.27 -18.62
N THR A 255 -9.85 -10.05 -18.41
CA THR A 255 -9.03 -8.84 -18.63
C THR A 255 -7.85 -8.79 -17.67
N ALA A 256 -8.03 -9.09 -16.39
CA ALA A 256 -6.98 -9.07 -15.38
C ALA A 256 -5.93 -10.17 -15.61
N ALA A 257 -6.38 -11.38 -15.99
CA ALA A 257 -5.47 -12.45 -16.37
C ALA A 257 -4.62 -12.09 -17.61
N ALA A 258 -5.24 -11.48 -18.63
CA ALA A 258 -4.53 -10.98 -19.80
C ALA A 258 -3.57 -9.84 -19.43
N ASP A 259 -3.96 -8.92 -18.54
CA ASP A 259 -3.09 -7.83 -18.05
C ASP A 259 -1.83 -8.39 -17.38
N ALA A 260 -2.00 -9.28 -16.40
CA ALA A 260 -0.89 -9.94 -15.71
C ALA A 260 0.03 -10.66 -16.70
N ARG A 261 -0.53 -11.45 -17.62
CA ARG A 261 0.26 -12.15 -18.64
C ARG A 261 1.02 -11.20 -19.55
N CYS A 262 0.35 -10.17 -20.06
CA CYS A 262 0.99 -9.17 -20.91
C CYS A 262 2.08 -8.38 -20.19
N LYS A 263 1.96 -8.15 -18.87
CA LYS A 263 3.03 -7.53 -18.08
C LYS A 263 4.28 -8.43 -18.02
N LEU A 264 4.10 -9.73 -17.83
CA LEU A 264 5.18 -10.72 -17.80
C LEU A 264 5.82 -10.86 -19.19
N ASP A 265 5.03 -11.14 -20.22
CA ASP A 265 5.49 -11.40 -21.60
C ASP A 265 6.26 -10.20 -22.20
N THR A 266 5.91 -8.97 -21.79
CA THR A 266 6.55 -7.74 -22.30
C THR A 266 7.66 -7.19 -21.41
N GLY A 267 7.89 -7.79 -20.23
CA GLY A 267 8.82 -7.27 -19.22
C GLY A 267 8.42 -5.87 -18.71
N TYR A 268 7.11 -5.59 -18.66
CA TYR A 268 6.57 -4.27 -18.35
C TYR A 268 7.07 -3.79 -16.98
N ILE A 269 6.92 -4.64 -15.94
CA ILE A 269 7.22 -4.30 -14.54
C ILE A 269 8.70 -3.93 -14.38
N GLN A 270 9.61 -4.73 -14.94
CA GLN A 270 11.05 -4.48 -14.90
C GLN A 270 11.38 -3.12 -15.54
N ALA A 271 10.79 -2.83 -16.70
CA ALA A 271 11.03 -1.59 -17.43
C ALA A 271 10.55 -0.36 -16.65
N VAL A 272 9.32 -0.37 -16.14
CA VAL A 272 8.75 0.77 -15.41
C VAL A 272 9.38 0.95 -14.02
N HIS A 273 9.70 -0.15 -13.33
CA HIS A 273 10.43 -0.13 -12.05
C HIS A 273 11.79 0.52 -12.20
N ALA A 274 12.55 0.16 -13.24
CA ALA A 274 13.86 0.73 -13.46
C ALA A 274 13.79 2.25 -13.67
N VAL A 275 12.79 2.75 -14.41
CA VAL A 275 12.56 4.19 -14.61
C VAL A 275 12.23 4.88 -13.29
N GLU A 276 11.26 4.34 -12.56
CA GLU A 276 10.80 4.93 -11.31
C GLU A 276 11.87 4.92 -10.22
N SER A 277 12.57 3.79 -10.06
CA SER A 277 13.68 3.66 -9.13
C SER A 277 14.78 4.69 -9.40
N ARG A 278 15.08 5.01 -10.66
CA ARG A 278 16.01 6.09 -11.00
C ARG A 278 15.49 7.46 -10.56
N ALA A 279 14.19 7.74 -10.77
CA ALA A 279 13.57 8.98 -10.32
C ALA A 279 13.58 9.10 -8.78
N GLN A 280 13.28 8.01 -8.07
CA GLN A 280 13.32 7.98 -6.61
C GLN A 280 14.73 8.13 -6.05
N LYS A 281 15.75 7.49 -6.64
CA LYS A 281 17.16 7.68 -6.27
C LYS A 281 17.58 9.15 -6.38
N LYS A 282 17.14 9.85 -7.43
CA LYS A 282 17.38 11.31 -7.57
C LYS A 282 16.69 12.11 -6.47
N ALA A 283 15.44 11.79 -6.14
CA ALA A 283 14.72 12.44 -5.05
C ALA A 283 15.39 12.22 -3.68
N VAL A 284 15.83 10.98 -3.40
CA VAL A 284 16.60 10.65 -2.19
C VAL A 284 17.90 11.45 -2.14
N ALA A 285 18.67 11.48 -3.22
CA ALA A 285 19.93 12.24 -3.26
C ALA A 285 19.70 13.75 -3.01
N ALA A 286 18.65 14.32 -3.60
CA ALA A 286 18.32 15.74 -3.45
C ALA A 286 17.79 16.11 -2.04
N HIS A 287 17.17 15.17 -1.34
CA HIS A 287 16.45 15.44 -0.07
C HIS A 287 16.91 14.57 1.10
N LYS A 288 18.09 13.95 0.99
CA LYS A 288 18.61 12.98 1.95
C LYS A 288 18.53 13.44 3.40
N LYS A 289 18.99 14.66 3.68
CA LYS A 289 18.99 15.20 5.05
C LYS A 289 17.58 15.25 5.66
N ALA A 290 16.62 15.81 4.93
CA ALA A 290 15.25 15.94 5.42
C ALA A 290 14.57 14.57 5.59
N LEU A 291 14.85 13.63 4.69
CA LEU A 291 14.38 12.25 4.77
C LEU A 291 14.98 11.51 5.99
N ASP A 292 16.29 11.64 6.21
CA ASP A 292 16.99 11.03 7.36
C ASP A 292 16.46 11.62 8.69
N GLU A 293 16.26 12.94 8.76
CA GLU A 293 15.70 13.61 9.94
C GLU A 293 14.28 13.13 10.27
N GLN A 294 13.43 12.99 9.24
CA GLN A 294 12.08 12.47 9.41
C GLN A 294 12.07 11.00 9.85
N ARG A 295 12.92 10.17 9.25
CA ARG A 295 13.07 8.76 9.65
C ARG A 295 13.47 8.66 11.12
N ALA A 296 14.48 9.42 11.55
CA ALA A 296 14.90 9.43 12.95
C ALA A 296 13.78 9.91 13.89
N ALA A 297 12.93 10.87 13.45
CA ALA A 297 11.77 11.30 14.22
C ALA A 297 10.72 10.18 14.36
N ALA A 298 10.45 9.42 13.30
CA ALA A 298 9.55 8.28 13.36
C ALA A 298 10.10 7.15 14.25
N GLU A 299 11.40 6.86 14.19
CA GLU A 299 12.05 5.88 15.08
C GLU A 299 11.91 6.26 16.56
N ARG A 300 12.10 7.55 16.90
CA ARG A 300 11.84 8.04 18.27
C ARG A 300 10.37 7.91 18.67
N ALA A 301 9.45 8.20 17.77
CA ALA A 301 8.01 8.07 18.03
C ALA A 301 7.60 6.61 18.28
N MET A 302 8.13 5.68 17.49
CA MET A 302 7.93 4.25 17.68
C MET A 302 8.49 3.75 19.01
N ALA A 303 9.71 4.18 19.40
CA ALA A 303 10.28 3.85 20.70
C ALA A 303 9.45 4.43 21.87
N ASN A 304 8.89 5.62 21.71
CA ASN A 304 7.99 6.22 22.70
C ASN A 304 6.65 5.47 22.79
N ALA A 305 6.08 5.07 21.65
CA ALA A 305 4.85 4.28 21.61
C ALA A 305 5.01 2.94 22.33
N ARG A 306 6.14 2.25 22.15
CA ARG A 306 6.45 1.01 22.89
C ARG A 306 6.41 1.22 24.40
N LYS A 307 7.07 2.26 24.91
CA LYS A 307 7.02 2.59 26.35
C LYS A 307 5.60 2.79 26.86
N ILE A 308 4.76 3.48 26.09
CA ILE A 308 3.35 3.69 26.44
C ILE A 308 2.59 2.35 26.50
N VAL A 309 2.87 1.41 25.61
CA VAL A 309 2.25 0.07 25.63
C VAL A 309 2.75 -0.74 26.83
N ASP A 310 4.05 -0.71 27.10
CA ASP A 310 4.68 -1.43 28.21
C ASP A 310 4.18 -0.92 29.57
N ASP A 311 4.00 0.39 29.74
CA ASP A 311 3.48 1.02 30.97
C ASP A 311 2.00 0.68 31.28
N GLN A 312 1.30 0.02 30.36
CA GLN A 312 -0.11 -0.37 30.52
C GLN A 312 -0.32 -1.89 30.55
N SER A 313 0.76 -2.67 30.38
CA SER A 313 0.77 -4.12 30.48
C SER A 313 1.04 -4.57 31.92
#